data_AF-A0A1W9P2A9-F1
#
_entry.id   AF-A0A1W9P2A9-F1
#
_cell.length_a   1.000
_cell.length_b   1.000
_cell.length_c   1.000
_cell.angle_alpha   90.00
_cell.angle_beta   90.00
_cell.angle_gamma   90.00
#
_symmetry.space_group_name_H-M   'P 1'
#
loop_
_entity.id
_entity.type
_entity.pdbx_description
1 polymer ?
#
loop_
_entity_poly.entity_id
_entity_poly.type
_entity_poly.pdbx_seq_one_letter_code
_entity_poly.pdbx_strand_id
1 'polypeptide(L)'
;MENKKISFTLIVALLLVGFTSMVMQVVIMRELLIVFYGNELALGITLSAWLFWGGIGSLIMGPFLGKRIKRKLLFFATGEILVSLFLPLSLLLTRFIPLILKISSGEIIGTIPMIASSFAIIAPVTFLSGMLFVFGCEIYTGSEYKGAIPIGYVYILEACGA
;
A
#
# COMPACT_ATOMS: atom_id res chain seq x y z
N MET A 1 -17.34 -29.18 -6.68
CA MET A 1 -17.05 -28.54 -5.39
C MET A 1 -15.73 -29.08 -4.87
N GLU A 2 -14.63 -28.62 -5.46
CA GLU A 2 -13.29 -29.03 -5.03
C GLU A 2 -12.93 -28.16 -3.82
N ASN A 3 -12.83 -28.81 -2.67
CA ASN A 3 -12.61 -28.16 -1.38
C ASN A 3 -11.17 -27.61 -1.35
N LYS A 4 -10.96 -26.44 -1.97
CA LYS A 4 -9.69 -25.71 -1.90
C LYS A 4 -9.52 -25.26 -0.46
N LYS A 5 -8.89 -26.11 0.35
CA LYS A 5 -8.39 -25.72 1.68
C LYS A 5 -7.60 -24.43 1.49
N ILE A 6 -8.10 -23.35 2.07
CA ILE A 6 -7.34 -22.11 2.21
C ILE A 6 -6.03 -22.50 2.87
N SER A 7 -4.92 -22.35 2.15
CA SER A 7 -3.62 -22.72 2.69
C SER A 7 -3.28 -21.76 3.83
N PHE A 8 -2.80 -22.30 4.95
CA PHE A 8 -2.26 -21.52 6.05
C PHE A 8 -1.27 -20.43 5.57
N THR A 9 -0.50 -20.73 4.52
CA THR A 9 0.42 -19.78 3.86
C THR A 9 -0.28 -18.52 3.35
N LEU A 10 -1.49 -18.63 2.78
CA LEU A 10 -2.22 -17.47 2.27
C LEU A 10 -2.72 -16.57 3.41
N ILE A 11 -3.17 -17.18 4.51
CA ILE A 11 -3.61 -16.45 5.70
C ILE A 11 -2.42 -15.66 6.28
N VAL A 12 -1.27 -16.31 6.43
CA VAL A 12 -0.04 -15.66 6.90
C VAL A 12 0.37 -14.54 5.95
N ALA A 13 0.30 -14.74 4.64
CA ALA A 13 0.65 -13.71 3.66
C ALA A 13 -0.28 -12.48 3.77
N LEU A 14 -1.60 -12.67 3.88
CA LEU A 14 -2.54 -11.57 4.07
C LEU A 14 -2.31 -10.80 5.39
N LEU A 15 -1.99 -11.51 6.47
CA LEU A 15 -1.58 -10.88 7.73
C LEU A 15 -0.30 -10.04 7.54
N LEU A 16 0.68 -10.56 6.81
CA LEU A 16 1.93 -9.85 6.52
C LEU A 16 1.71 -8.62 5.63
N VAL A 17 0.78 -8.66 4.68
CA VAL A 17 0.41 -7.48 3.89
C VAL A 17 -0.16 -6.39 4.79
N GLY A 18 -1.10 -6.73 5.68
CA GLY A 18 -1.66 -5.80 6.66
C GLY A 18 -0.61 -5.19 7.57
N PHE A 19 0.25 -6.04 8.15
CA PHE A 19 1.36 -5.62 9.01
C PHE A 19 2.31 -4.68 8.28
N THR A 20 2.74 -5.04 7.07
CA THR A 20 3.67 -4.24 6.28
C THR A 20 3.02 -2.91 5.90
N SER A 21 1.74 -2.92 5.53
CA SER A 21 0.96 -1.71 5.23
C SER A 21 0.94 -0.74 6.41
N MET A 22 0.66 -1.23 7.63
CA MET A 22 0.63 -0.40 8.83
C MET A 22 2.02 0.14 9.19
N VAL A 23 3.05 -0.71 9.16
CA VAL A 23 4.44 -0.27 9.41
C VAL A 23 4.85 0.80 8.41
N MET A 24 4.57 0.60 7.11
CA MET A 24 4.83 1.58 6.08
C MET A 24 4.10 2.90 6.35
N GLN A 25 2.82 2.83 6.70
CA GLN A 25 2.02 4.02 6.99
C GLN A 25 2.64 4.82 8.13
N VAL A 26 2.92 4.17 9.26
CA VAL A 26 3.44 4.85 10.45
C VAL A 26 4.83 5.44 10.19
N VAL A 27 5.75 4.69 9.57
CA VAL A 27 7.13 5.14 9.40
C VAL A 27 7.21 6.26 8.34
N ILE A 28 6.56 6.11 7.18
CA ILE A 28 6.58 7.15 6.13
C ILE A 28 5.86 8.41 6.62
N MET A 29 4.72 8.26 7.30
CA MET A 29 3.98 9.40 7.85
C MET A 29 4.81 10.14 8.90
N ARG A 30 5.51 9.43 9.80
CA ARG A 30 6.42 10.08 10.76
C ARG A 30 7.55 10.84 10.07
N GLU A 31 8.21 10.25 9.08
CA GLU A 31 9.32 10.91 8.40
C GLU A 31 8.86 12.14 7.61
N LEU A 32 7.71 12.06 6.93
CA LEU A 32 7.12 13.22 6.23
C LEU A 32 6.73 14.33 7.21
N LEU A 33 6.19 13.99 8.38
CA LEU A 33 5.90 15.00 9.41
C LEU A 33 7.16 15.68 9.92
N ILE A 34 8.24 14.95 10.11
CA ILE A 34 9.52 15.54 10.51
C ILE A 34 10.00 16.52 9.43
N VAL A 35 9.93 16.12 8.16
CA VAL A 35 10.36 16.96 7.02
C VAL A 35 9.47 18.20 6.84
N PHE A 36 8.16 18.09 7.10
CA PHE A 36 7.20 19.18 6.97
C PHE A 36 6.95 19.96 8.27
N TYR A 37 7.82 19.80 9.28
CA TYR A 37 7.71 20.48 10.59
C TYR A 37 6.39 20.22 11.34
N GLY A 38 5.81 19.04 11.18
CA GLY A 38 4.77 18.51 12.06
C GLY A 38 3.45 19.29 12.06
N ASN A 39 3.03 19.82 10.90
CA ASN A 39 1.76 20.55 10.80
C ASN A 39 0.57 19.62 10.44
N GLU A 40 -0.64 20.02 10.82
CA GLU A 40 -1.86 19.23 10.60
C GLU A 40 -2.21 19.05 9.12
N LEU A 41 -1.87 20.03 8.28
CA LEU A 41 -2.08 19.96 6.84
C LEU A 41 -1.21 18.85 6.22
N ALA A 42 0.01 18.65 6.70
CA ALA A 42 0.90 17.57 6.29
C ALA A 42 0.32 16.19 6.61
N LEU A 43 -0.28 16.03 7.80
CA LEU A 43 -1.01 14.80 8.17
C LEU A 43 -2.13 14.53 7.18
N GLY A 44 -2.98 15.52 6.93
CA GLY A 44 -4.12 15.42 6.02
C GLY A 44 -3.72 15.06 4.59
N ILE A 45 -2.68 15.72 4.06
CA ILE A 45 -2.15 15.46 2.71
C ILE A 45 -1.55 14.06 2.61
N THR A 46 -0.77 13.65 3.62
CA THR A 46 -0.14 12.32 3.67
C THR A 46 -1.21 11.22 3.66
N LEU A 47 -2.23 11.34 4.51
CA LEU A 47 -3.35 10.39 4.54
C LEU A 47 -4.17 10.42 3.24
N SER A 48 -4.38 11.60 2.66
CA SER A 48 -5.07 11.73 1.37
C SER A 48 -4.32 11.01 0.25
N ALA A 49 -3.00 11.17 0.17
CA ALA A 49 -2.16 10.46 -0.79
C ALA A 49 -2.21 8.94 -0.56
N TRP A 50 -2.20 8.51 0.70
CA TRP A 50 -2.28 7.10 1.08
C TRP A 50 -3.56 6.44 0.54
N LEU A 51 -4.71 7.05 0.84
CA LEU A 51 -6.02 6.55 0.42
C LEU A 51 -6.22 6.65 -1.10
N PHE A 52 -5.77 7.75 -1.71
CA PHE A 52 -5.90 7.98 -3.14
C PHE A 52 -5.20 6.88 -3.96
N TRP A 53 -3.92 6.63 -3.68
CA TRP A 53 -3.15 5.64 -4.42
C TRP A 53 -3.55 4.21 -4.09
N GLY A 54 -3.91 3.90 -2.84
CA GLY A 54 -4.45 2.59 -2.47
C GLY A 54 -5.78 2.29 -3.17
N GLY A 55 -6.66 3.30 -3.27
CA GLY A 55 -7.89 3.22 -4.04
C GLY A 55 -7.63 2.99 -5.53
N ILE A 56 -6.72 3.76 -6.14
CA ILE A 56 -6.34 3.59 -7.55
C ILE A 56 -5.73 2.20 -7.81
N GLY A 57 -4.85 1.72 -6.94
CA GLY A 57 -4.26 0.39 -7.05
C GLY A 57 -5.32 -0.72 -7.05
N SER A 58 -6.29 -0.60 -6.15
CA SER A 58 -7.43 -1.51 -6.07
C SER A 58 -8.30 -1.46 -7.33
N LEU A 59 -8.66 -0.26 -7.79
CA LEU A 59 -9.48 -0.05 -8.98
C LEU A 59 -8.82 -0.59 -10.25
N ILE A 60 -7.51 -0.36 -10.42
CA ILE A 60 -6.76 -0.81 -11.60
C ILE A 60 -6.62 -2.33 -11.61
N MET A 61 -6.51 -2.99 -10.45
CA MET A 61 -6.44 -4.45 -10.40
C MET A 61 -7.78 -5.13 -10.74
N GLY A 62 -8.91 -4.47 -10.47
CA GLY A 62 -10.27 -5.00 -10.70
C GLY A 62 -10.50 -5.65 -12.07
N PRO A 63 -10.18 -4.99 -13.20
CA PRO A 63 -10.31 -5.56 -14.55
C PRO A 63 -9.40 -6.75 -14.87
N PHE A 64 -8.37 -7.01 -14.05
CA PHE A 64 -7.47 -8.16 -14.21
C PHE A 64 -7.94 -9.38 -13.41
N LEU A 65 -8.91 -9.20 -12.50
CA LEU A 65 -9.57 -10.29 -11.77
C LEU A 65 -10.22 -11.27 -12.74
N GLY A 66 -9.99 -12.57 -12.54
CA GLY A 66 -10.61 -13.64 -13.34
C GLY A 66 -9.94 -13.89 -14.70
N LYS A 67 -8.99 -13.06 -15.14
CA LYS A 67 -8.08 -13.45 -16.23
C LYS A 67 -7.29 -14.67 -15.76
N ARG A 68 -7.02 -15.63 -16.67
CA ARG A 68 -6.20 -16.82 -16.35
C ARG A 68 -4.73 -16.43 -16.16
N ILE A 69 -4.44 -15.64 -15.13
CA ILE A 69 -3.10 -15.43 -14.61
C ILE A 69 -2.63 -16.80 -14.11
N LYS A 70 -1.81 -17.47 -14.93
CA LYS A 70 -1.39 -18.86 -14.70
C LYS A 70 -0.62 -19.03 -13.38
N ARG A 71 -0.01 -17.96 -12.87
CA ARG A 71 0.85 -17.97 -11.66
C ARG A 71 0.42 -16.90 -10.65
N LYS A 72 -0.81 -16.99 -10.13
CA LYS A 72 -1.33 -16.00 -9.17
C LYS A 72 -0.44 -15.84 -7.94
N LEU A 73 -0.05 -16.95 -7.30
CA LEU A 73 0.83 -16.90 -6.13
C LEU A 73 2.18 -16.23 -6.41
N LEU A 74 2.76 -16.44 -7.60
CA LEU A 74 4.02 -15.79 -7.97
C LEU A 74 3.85 -14.28 -8.12
N PHE A 75 2.77 -13.82 -8.74
CA PHE A 75 2.51 -12.38 -8.88
C PHE A 75 2.29 -11.72 -7.51
N PHE A 76 1.57 -12.38 -6.61
CA PHE A 76 1.35 -11.91 -5.24
C PHE A 76 2.69 -11.81 -4.48
N ALA A 77 3.50 -12.88 -4.50
CA ALA A 77 4.81 -12.89 -3.87
C ALA A 77 5.78 -11.82 -4.46
N THR A 78 5.78 -11.65 -5.78
CA THR A 78 6.56 -10.57 -6.42
C THR A 78 6.08 -9.20 -5.96
N GLY A 79 4.78 -9.00 -5.81
CA GLY A 79 4.21 -7.75 -5.29
C GLY A 79 4.66 -7.45 -3.86
N GLU A 80 4.67 -8.44 -2.96
CA GLU A 80 5.19 -8.28 -1.60
C GLU A 80 6.70 -7.94 -1.60
N ILE A 81 7.49 -8.59 -2.45
CA ILE A 81 8.92 -8.29 -2.59
C ILE A 81 9.11 -6.85 -3.10
N LEU A 82 8.30 -6.41 -4.07
CA LEU A 82 8.35 -5.04 -4.57
C LEU A 82 7.97 -4.04 -3.47
N VAL A 83 6.92 -4.30 -2.69
CA VAL A 83 6.55 -3.48 -1.53
C VAL A 83 7.71 -3.38 -0.54
N SER A 84 8.34 -4.52 -0.21
CA SER A 84 9.51 -4.55 0.67
C SER A 84 10.71 -3.77 0.13
N LEU A 85 10.87 -3.67 -1.19
CA LEU A 85 11.94 -2.89 -1.83
C LEU A 85 11.60 -1.39 -1.88
N PHE A 86 10.34 -1.06 -2.17
CA PHE A 86 9.89 0.33 -2.25
C PHE A 86 9.81 1.00 -0.88
N LEU A 87 9.58 0.25 0.20
CA LEU A 87 9.58 0.78 1.56
C LEU A 87 10.88 1.55 1.90
N PRO A 88 12.08 0.93 1.90
CA PRO A 88 13.31 1.65 2.22
C PRO A 88 13.61 2.75 1.20
N LEU A 89 13.24 2.56 -0.08
CA LEU A 89 13.42 3.58 -1.10
C LEU A 89 12.57 4.82 -0.82
N SER A 90 11.28 4.67 -0.50
CA SER A 90 10.39 5.77 -0.13
C SER A 90 10.90 6.50 1.11
N LEU A 91 11.42 5.78 2.12
CA LEU A 91 12.01 6.40 3.30
C LEU A 91 13.27 7.21 2.98
N LEU A 92 14.16 6.68 2.14
CA LEU A 92 15.35 7.40 1.71
C LEU A 92 14.95 8.66 0.94
N LEU A 93 14.01 8.55 -0.01
CA LEU A 93 13.54 9.69 -0.80
C LEU A 93 12.89 10.77 0.08
N THR A 94 12.15 10.40 1.12
CA THR A 94 11.58 11.36 2.08
C THR A 94 12.67 12.22 2.72
N ARG A 95 13.78 11.61 3.14
CA ARG A 95 14.89 12.34 3.76
C ARG A 95 15.60 13.30 2.80
N PHE A 96 15.56 13.01 1.50
CA PHE A 96 16.15 13.87 0.48
C PHE A 96 15.21 14.96 -0.04
N ILE A 97 13.93 15.03 0.40
CA ILE A 97 13.00 16.08 -0.03
C ILE A 97 13.59 17.49 0.12
N PRO A 98 14.12 17.91 1.29
CA PRO A 98 14.63 19.28 1.43
C PRO A 98 15.79 19.58 0.49
N LEU A 99 16.66 18.58 0.25
CA LEU A 99 17.80 18.67 -0.67
C LEU A 99 17.33 18.82 -2.12
N ILE A 100 16.36 18.00 -2.54
CA ILE A 100 15.81 18.01 -3.91
C ILE A 100 15.07 19.33 -4.19
N LEU A 101 14.31 19.82 -3.21
CA LEU A 101 13.57 21.07 -3.32
C LEU A 101 14.43 22.32 -3.07
N LYS A 102 15.72 22.17 -2.77
CA LYS A 102 16.67 23.25 -2.45
C LYS A 102 16.16 24.18 -1.33
N ILE A 103 15.48 23.60 -0.36
CA ILE A 103 14.89 24.30 0.78
C ILE A 103 15.99 24.57 1.81
N SER A 104 16.07 25.80 2.30
CA SER A 104 17.05 26.15 3.32
C SER A 104 16.71 25.46 4.65
N SER A 105 17.72 25.21 5.49
CA SER A 105 17.48 24.65 6.83
C SER A 105 16.62 25.63 7.64
N GLY A 106 15.51 25.16 8.20
CA GLY A 106 14.54 26.01 8.93
C GLY A 106 13.45 26.65 8.06
N GLU A 107 13.51 26.51 6.74
CA GLU A 107 12.44 27.00 5.86
C GLU A 107 11.26 26.02 5.82
N ILE A 108 10.05 26.55 6.00
CA ILE A 108 8.82 25.76 5.94
C ILE A 108 8.50 25.44 4.48
N ILE A 109 8.37 24.16 4.17
CA ILE A 109 7.99 23.70 2.83
C ILE A 109 6.56 24.18 2.53
N GLY A 110 6.40 24.90 1.42
CA GLY A 110 5.08 25.36 0.98
C GLY A 110 4.13 24.22 0.66
N THR A 111 2.83 24.52 0.62
CA THR A 111 1.77 23.52 0.43
C THR A 111 1.88 22.75 -0.88
N ILE A 112 2.18 23.42 -1.99
CA ILE A 112 2.25 22.75 -3.31
C ILE A 112 3.40 21.73 -3.38
N PRO A 113 4.65 22.07 -3.01
CA PRO A 113 5.72 21.08 -2.90
C PRO A 113 5.42 19.95 -1.91
N MET A 114 4.73 20.24 -0.80
CA MET A 114 4.31 19.23 0.18
C MET A 114 3.32 18.23 -0.43
N ILE A 115 2.31 18.69 -1.17
CA ILE A 115 1.36 17.82 -1.90
C ILE A 115 2.12 16.96 -2.91
N ALA A 116 2.93 17.60 -3.77
CA ALA A 116 3.63 16.90 -4.85
C ALA A 116 4.58 15.82 -4.32
N SER A 117 5.40 16.14 -3.32
CA SER A 117 6.35 15.21 -2.71
C SER A 117 5.65 14.07 -1.96
N SER A 118 4.60 14.36 -1.18
CA SER A 118 3.82 13.33 -0.47
C SER A 118 3.18 12.35 -1.45
N PHE A 119 2.51 12.85 -2.49
CA PHE A 119 1.88 12.00 -3.50
C PHE A 119 2.92 11.17 -4.25
N ALA A 120 4.08 11.74 -4.61
CA ALA A 120 5.12 11.02 -5.33
C ALA A 120 5.76 9.90 -4.49
N ILE A 121 6.06 10.15 -3.22
CA ILE A 121 6.75 9.20 -2.34
C ILE A 121 5.85 8.04 -1.92
N ILE A 122 4.57 8.34 -1.66
CA ILE A 122 3.60 7.37 -1.18
C ILE A 122 3.09 6.49 -2.34
N ALA A 123 3.03 7.02 -3.56
CA ALA A 123 2.50 6.33 -4.73
C ALA A 123 2.93 4.86 -4.88
N PRO A 124 4.23 4.50 -4.96
CA PRO A 124 4.62 3.14 -5.29
C PRO A 124 4.16 2.11 -4.24
N VAL A 125 4.31 2.42 -2.95
CA VAL A 125 4.00 1.48 -1.86
C VAL A 125 2.50 1.29 -1.68
N THR A 126 1.72 2.36 -1.69
CA THR A 126 0.27 2.26 -1.45
C THR A 126 -0.49 1.76 -2.68
N PHE A 127 -0.05 2.13 -3.88
CA PHE A 127 -0.58 1.58 -5.12
C PHE A 127 -0.42 0.05 -5.16
N LEU A 128 0.79 -0.45 -4.87
CA LEU A 128 1.05 -1.89 -4.81
C LEU A 128 0.25 -2.57 -3.69
N SER A 129 0.13 -1.95 -2.53
CA SER A 129 -0.67 -2.49 -1.41
C SER A 129 -2.14 -2.64 -1.78
N GLY A 130 -2.74 -1.63 -2.44
CA GLY A 130 -4.12 -1.72 -2.94
C GLY A 130 -4.32 -2.81 -4.01
N MET A 131 -3.34 -2.96 -4.91
CA MET A 131 -3.34 -4.06 -5.88
C MET A 131 -3.27 -5.44 -5.20
N LEU A 132 -2.39 -5.59 -4.21
CA LEU A 132 -2.22 -6.83 -3.44
C LEU A 132 -3.50 -7.20 -2.70
N PHE A 133 -4.20 -6.23 -2.10
CA PHE A 133 -5.49 -6.49 -1.44
C PHE A 133 -6.52 -7.12 -2.40
N VAL A 134 -6.74 -6.49 -3.55
CA VAL A 134 -7.71 -6.97 -4.55
C VAL A 134 -7.30 -8.34 -5.09
N PHE A 135 -6.01 -8.57 -5.26
CA PHE A 135 -5.51 -9.86 -5.74
C PHE A 135 -5.56 -10.94 -4.66
N GLY A 136 -5.33 -10.59 -3.40
CA GLY A 136 -5.54 -11.45 -2.23
C GLY A 136 -6.99 -11.90 -2.12
N CYS A 137 -7.94 -10.99 -2.35
CA CYS A 137 -9.36 -11.32 -2.46
C CYS A 137 -9.63 -12.34 -3.57
N GLU A 138 -8.98 -12.23 -4.73
CA GLU A 138 -9.13 -13.19 -5.84
C GLU A 138 -8.56 -14.57 -5.51
N ILE A 139 -7.41 -14.62 -4.86
CA ILE A 139 -6.75 -15.88 -4.50
C ILE A 139 -7.56 -16.59 -3.40
N TYR A 140 -8.09 -15.83 -2.45
CA TYR A 140 -8.91 -16.36 -1.35
C TYR A 140 -10.27 -16.86 -1.83
N THR A 141 -10.94 -16.14 -2.74
CA THR A 141 -12.25 -16.52 -3.30
C THR A 141 -12.16 -17.59 -4.38
N GLY A 142 -11.07 -17.62 -5.15
CA GLY A 142 -10.98 -18.41 -6.37
C GLY A 142 -11.83 -17.83 -7.51
N SER A 143 -11.87 -18.54 -8.65
CA SER A 143 -12.52 -18.06 -9.89
C SER A 143 -14.05 -18.19 -9.89
N GLU A 144 -14.70 -18.63 -8.81
CA GLU A 144 -16.09 -19.09 -8.85
C GLU A 144 -17.12 -18.24 -8.09
N TYR A 145 -16.76 -17.17 -7.35
CA TYR A 145 -17.76 -16.49 -6.51
C TYR A 145 -17.82 -14.95 -6.61
N LYS A 146 -19.05 -14.44 -6.80
CA LYS A 146 -19.44 -13.02 -6.88
C LYS A 146 -20.17 -12.56 -5.60
N GLY A 147 -19.53 -12.64 -4.43
CA GLY A 147 -20.15 -12.25 -3.15
C GLY A 147 -19.24 -11.35 -2.30
N ALA A 148 -19.84 -10.53 -1.42
CA ALA A 148 -19.10 -9.60 -0.54
C ALA A 148 -18.47 -10.27 0.69
N ILE A 149 -19.01 -11.41 1.13
CA ILE A 149 -18.60 -12.10 2.37
C ILE A 149 -17.10 -12.50 2.35
N PRO A 150 -16.55 -13.09 1.27
CA PRO A 150 -15.13 -13.45 1.22
C PRO A 150 -14.17 -12.25 1.24
N ILE A 151 -14.59 -11.10 0.70
CA ILE A 151 -13.79 -9.86 0.74
C ILE A 151 -13.68 -9.38 2.19
N GLY A 152 -14.77 -9.48 2.96
CA GLY A 152 -14.78 -9.17 4.40
C GLY A 152 -13.78 -10.01 5.19
N TYR A 153 -13.64 -11.30 4.89
CA TYR A 153 -12.64 -12.15 5.54
C TYR A 153 -11.21 -11.72 5.24
N VAL A 154 -10.90 -11.40 3.98
CA VAL A 154 -9.57 -10.91 3.60
C VAL A 154 -9.26 -9.58 4.28
N TYR A 155 -10.24 -8.67 4.33
CA TYR A 155 -10.11 -7.42 5.07
C TYR A 155 -9.86 -7.63 6.56
N ILE A 156 -10.58 -8.56 7.21
CA ILE A 156 -10.33 -8.92 8.62
C ILE A 156 -8.91 -9.46 8.80
N LEU A 157 -8.44 -10.34 7.90
CA LEU A 157 -7.09 -10.88 7.98
C LEU A 157 -6.02 -9.80 7.84
N GLU A 158 -6.15 -8.88 6.88
CA GLU A 158 -5.24 -7.74 6.80
C GLU A 158 -5.33 -6.84 8.04
N ALA A 159 -6.54 -6.54 8.51
CA ALA A 159 -6.76 -5.71 9.69
C ALA A 159 -6.21 -6.34 10.98
N CYS A 160 -6.14 -7.67 11.08
CA CYS A 160 -5.48 -8.36 12.19
C CYS A 160 -3.95 -8.28 12.10
N GLY A 161 -3.41 -8.08 10.91
CA GLY A 161 -1.98 -7.88 10.69
C GLY A 161 -1.53 -6.45 10.97
N ALA A 162 -2.38 -5.47 10.66
CA ALA A 162 -2.17 -4.05 10.87
C ALA A 162 -2.25 -3.67 12.36
#